data_AF-A0A1F9QP96-F1
#
_entry.id   AF-A0A1F9QP96-F1
#
_cell.length_a   1.000
_cell.length_b   1.000
_cell.length_c   1.000
_cell.angle_alpha   90.00
_cell.angle_beta   90.00
_cell.angle_gamma   90.00
#
_symmetry.space_group_name_H-M   'P 1'
#
loop_
_entity.id
_entity.type
_entity.pdbx_description
1 polymer ?
#
loop_
_entity_poly.entity_id
_entity_poly.type
_entity_poly.pdbx_seq_one_letter_code
_entity_poly.pdbx_strand_id
1 'polypeptide(L)' 'MRAVQYFSREYLERCSGMKPEQILVFLDEFRLLHSRRQKPKSRLISIKIPEPLLSAFREKARQAGTPYQTQIKVLMKKWL' A
#
# COMPACT_ATOMS: atom_id res chain seq x y z
N MET A 1 -19.48 6.91 -7.12
CA MET A 1 -20.26 5.66 -7.11
C MET A 1 -19.48 4.60 -6.33
N ARG A 2 -20.08 3.96 -5.32
CA ARG A 2 -19.47 2.77 -4.69
C ARG A 2 -19.63 1.61 -5.66
N ALA A 3 -18.57 0.82 -5.87
CA ALA A 3 -18.66 -0.38 -6.69
C ALA A 3 -19.69 -1.33 -6.06
N VAL A 4 -20.65 -1.81 -6.86
CA VAL A 4 -21.59 -2.84 -6.42
C VAL A 4 -20.80 -4.15 -6.33
N GLN A 5 -20.78 -4.75 -5.13
CA GLN A 5 -20.22 -6.07 -4.93
C GLN A 5 -21.32 -7.12 -5.10
N TYR A 6 -21.03 -8.15 -5.88
CA TYR A 6 -21.92 -9.31 -6.05
C TYR A 6 -21.40 -10.46 -5.20
N PHE A 7 -22.32 -11.15 -4.52
CA PHE A 7 -22.02 -12.33 -3.71
C PHE A 7 -22.81 -13.52 -4.24
N SER A 8 -22.18 -14.70 -4.27
CA SER A 8 -22.86 -15.92 -4.70
C SER A 8 -23.86 -16.40 -3.65
N ARG A 9 -24.81 -17.23 -4.05
CA ARG A 9 -25.82 -17.78 -3.14
C ARG A 9 -25.18 -18.66 -2.06
N GLU A 10 -24.21 -19.48 -2.47
CA GLU A 10 -23.45 -20.40 -1.61
C GLU A 10 -22.66 -19.62 -0.54
N TYR A 11 -22.14 -18.46 -0.92
CA TYR A 11 -21.47 -17.56 0.01
C TYR A 11 -22.44 -17.03 1.07
N LEU A 12 -23.63 -16.61 0.67
CA LEU A 12 -24.65 -16.08 1.58
C LEU A 12 -25.19 -17.16 2.53
N GLU A 13 -25.40 -18.38 2.04
CA GLU A 13 -25.80 -19.53 2.85
C GLU A 13 -24.73 -19.91 3.89
N ARG A 14 -23.45 -19.80 3.53
CA ARG A 14 -22.35 -19.97 4.50
C ARG A 14 -22.33 -18.87 5.56
N CYS A 15 -22.63 -17.63 5.17
CA CYS A 15 -22.67 -16.50 6.11
C CYS A 15 -23.85 -16.60 7.08
N SER A 16 -25.02 -17.10 6.65
CA SER A 16 -26.18 -17.23 7.53
C SER A 16 -25.99 -18.29 8.63
N GLY A 17 -25.12 -19.29 8.40
CA GLY A 17 -24.79 -20.34 9.36
C GLY A 17 -23.64 -20.00 10.33
N MET A 18 -23.08 -18.78 10.30
CA MET A 18 -21.95 -18.41 11.16
C MET A 18 -22.33 -18.38 12.64
N LYS A 19 -21.46 -18.95 13.47
CA LYS A 19 -21.60 -18.86 14.93
C LYS A 19 -21.26 -17.45 15.43
N PRO A 20 -21.80 -17.01 16.57
CA PRO A 20 -21.51 -15.69 17.13
C PRO A 20 -20.02 -15.37 17.26
N GLU A 21 -19.19 -16.35 17.63
CA GLU A 21 -17.74 -16.16 17.79
C GLU A 21 -17.06 -15.85 16.45
N GLN A 22 -17.52 -16.48 15.37
CA GLN A 22 -16.99 -16.27 14.02
C GLN A 22 -17.38 -14.87 13.49
N ILE A 23 -18.58 -14.41 13.84
CA ILE A 23 -19.04 -13.05 13.52
C ILE A 23 -18.16 -12.02 14.25
N LEU A 24 -17.85 -12.25 15.53
CA LEU A 24 -17.00 -11.35 16.31
C LEU A 24 -15.58 -11.25 15.72
N VAL A 25 -14.98 -12.39 15.35
CA VAL A 25 -13.67 -12.41 14.68
C VAL A 25 -13.71 -11.62 13.37
N PHE A 26 -14.72 -11.88 12.52
CA PHE A 26 -14.88 -11.14 11.27
C PHE A 26 -14.99 -9.63 11.50
N LEU A 27 -15.79 -9.20 12.49
CA LEU A 27 -15.97 -7.78 12.77
C LEU A 27 -14.67 -7.12 13.25
N ASP A 28 -13.87 -7.80 14.06
CA ASP A 28 -12.59 -7.24 14.52
C ASP A 28 -11.55 -7.20 13.39
N GLU A 29 -11.45 -8.25 12.58
CA GLU A 29 -10.59 -8.26 11.38
C GLU A 29 -11.00 -7.19 10.38
N PHE A 30 -12.31 -7.04 10.13
CA PHE A 30 -12.86 -6.01 9.26
C PHE A 30 -12.54 -4.62 9.82
N ARG A 31 -12.72 -4.41 11.14
CA ARG A 31 -12.34 -3.18 11.82
C ARG A 31 -10.86 -2.89 11.68
N LEU A 32 -9.98 -3.88 11.79
CA LEU A 32 -8.53 -3.73 11.62
C LEU A 32 -8.15 -3.43 10.17
N LEU A 33 -8.75 -4.10 9.19
CA LEU A 33 -8.56 -3.84 7.77
C LEU A 33 -8.94 -2.40 7.40
N HIS A 34 -10.05 -1.93 7.97
CA HIS A 34 -10.53 -0.56 7.81
C HIS A 34 -9.95 0.42 8.83
N SER A 35 -9.17 -0.07 9.80
CA SER A 35 -8.43 0.79 10.72
C SER A 35 -7.40 1.50 9.87
N ARG A 36 -7.75 2.71 9.49
CA ARG A 36 -6.90 3.58 8.69
C ARG A 36 -5.67 3.87 9.53
N ARG A 37 -4.64 3.00 9.47
CA ARG A 37 -3.27 3.51 9.55
C ARG A 37 -3.19 4.49 8.40
N GLN A 38 -3.42 5.77 8.70
CA GLN A 38 -3.32 6.82 7.71
C GLN A 38 -1.93 6.64 7.11
N LYS A 39 -1.88 6.32 5.82
CA LYS A 39 -0.59 6.28 5.13
C LYS A 39 0.09 7.61 5.45
N PRO A 40 1.35 7.61 5.90
CA PRO A 40 2.02 8.85 6.23
C PRO A 40 1.93 9.78 5.02
N LYS A 41 1.45 11.00 5.26
CA LYS A 41 1.27 11.98 4.18
C LYS A 41 2.62 12.21 3.53
N SER A 42 2.71 11.96 2.22
CA SER A 42 3.90 12.30 1.45
C SER A 42 3.83 13.78 1.08
N ARG A 43 4.93 14.51 1.26
CA ARG A 43 5.10 15.88 0.75
C ARG A 43 5.99 15.80 -0.49
N LEU A 44 5.56 16.47 -1.57
CA LEU A 44 6.44 16.68 -2.71
C LEU A 44 7.54 17.65 -2.30
N ILE A 45 8.77 17.32 -2.71
CA ILE A 45 9.94 18.18 -2.55
C ILE A 45 10.46 18.52 -3.93
N SER A 46 10.88 19.77 -4.12
CA SER A 46 11.63 20.19 -5.30
C SER A 46 13.10 20.24 -4.92
N ILE A 47 13.95 19.58 -5.70
CA ILE A 47 15.40 19.56 -5.50
C ILE A 47 16.07 19.75 -6.86
N LYS A 48 17.05 20.66 -6.92
CA LYS A 48 17.90 20.81 -8.11
C LYS A 48 19.07 19.83 -8.01
N ILE A 49 19.24 19.00 -9.03
CA ILE A 49 20.30 17.99 -9.11
C ILE A 49 21.01 18.21 -10.46
N PRO A 50 22.34 18.17 -10.52
CA PRO A 50 23.06 18.19 -11.79
C PRO A 50 22.54 17.11 -12.74
N GLU A 51 22.25 17.48 -13.98
CA GLU A 51 21.66 16.56 -14.96
C GLU A 51 22.50 15.29 -15.20
N PRO A 52 23.85 15.37 -15.32
CA PRO A 52 24.67 14.16 -15.49
C PRO A 52 24.52 13.19 -14.32
N LEU A 53 24.42 13.72 -13.09
CA LEU A 53 24.26 12.92 -11.89
C LEU A 53 22.88 12.26 -11.84
N LEU A 54 21.81 12.98 -12.16
CA LEU A 54 20.46 12.43 -12.19
C LEU A 54 20.33 11.33 -13.25
N SER A 55 20.94 11.52 -14.42
CA SER A 55 20.96 10.53 -15.50
C SER A 55 21.70 9.25 -15.09
N ALA A 56 22.91 9.38 -14.54
CA ALA A 56 23.67 8.23 -14.04
C ALA A 56 22.94 7.49 -12.91
N PHE A 57 22.29 8.23 -12.01
CA PHE A 57 21.52 7.66 -10.91
C PHE A 57 20.30 6.87 -11.40
N ARG A 58 19.56 7.40 -12.38
CA ARG A 58 18.42 6.71 -13.01
C ARG A 58 18.86 5.41 -13.67
N GLU A 59 19.98 5.45 -14.37
CA GLU A 59 20.52 4.28 -15.06
C GLU A 59 20.90 3.17 -14.09
N LYS A 60 21.61 3.52 -13.01
CA LYS A 60 21.98 2.57 -11.96
C LYS A 60 20.75 1.98 -11.24
N ALA A 61 19.73 2.80 -10.97
CA ALA A 61 18.49 2.34 -10.35
C ALA A 61 17.73 1.36 -11.27
N ARG A 62 17.70 1.65 -12.58
CA ARG A 62 17.13 0.76 -13.60
C ARG A 62 17.85 -0.59 -13.65
N GLN A 63 19.18 -0.60 -13.65
CA GLN A 63 19.97 -1.84 -13.60
C GLN A 63 19.71 -2.66 -12.33
N ALA A 64 19.40 -2.00 -11.22
CA ALA A 64 18.99 -2.62 -9.96
C ALA A 64 17.48 -2.98 -9.90
N GLY A 65 16.75 -2.87 -11.01
CA GLY A 65 15.31 -3.21 -11.08
C GLY A 65 14.42 -2.32 -10.20
N THR A 66 14.88 -1.14 -9.79
CA THR A 66 14.19 -0.28 -8.82
C THR A 66 13.95 1.11 -9.41
N PRO A 67 12.72 1.68 -9.33
CA PRO A 67 12.48 3.06 -9.76
C PRO A 67 13.37 4.04 -8.99
N TYR A 68 13.97 5.02 -9.68
CA TYR A 68 14.95 5.91 -9.06
C TYR A 68 14.37 6.69 -7.86
N GLN A 69 13.09 7.07 -7.88
CA GLN A 69 12.43 7.71 -6.74
C GLN A 69 12.33 6.79 -5.52
N THR A 70 12.18 5.48 -5.74
CA THR A 70 12.22 4.47 -4.67
C THR A 70 13.62 4.39 -4.09
N GLN A 71 14.65 4.39 -4.94
CA GLN A 71 16.04 4.40 -4.48
C GLN A 71 16.37 5.64 -3.63
N ILE A 72 15.86 6.82 -4.00
CA ILE A 72 15.99 8.04 -3.17
C ILE A 72 15.40 7.80 -1.76
N LYS A 73 14.20 7.21 -1.68
CA LYS A 73 13.56 6.89 -0.38
C LYS A 73 14.36 5.87 0.44
N VAL A 74 14.97 4.88 -0.21
CA VAL A 74 15.84 3.89 0.45
C VAL A 74 17.07 4.59 1.04
N LEU A 75 17.72 5.47 0.26
CA LEU A 75 18.87 6.23 0.75
C LEU A 75 18.50 7.15 1.93
N MET A 76 17.37 7.84 1.85
CA MET A 76 16.87 8.67 2.96
C MET A 76 16.64 7.85 4.23
N LYS A 77 16.08 6.65 4.11
CA LYS A 77 15.87 5.75 5.26
C LYS A 77 17.17 5.20 5.83
N LYS A 78 18.13 4.85 4.97
CA LYS A 78 19.44 4.31 5.39
C LYS A 78 20.30 5.37 6.09
N TRP A 79 20.07 6.64 5.77
CA TRP A 79 20.76 7.76 6.38
C TRP A 79 20.31 8.06 7.81
N LEU A 80 19.05 7.77 8.14
CA LEU A 80 18.50 7.86 9.50
C LEU A 80 18.88 6.64 10.33
#